data_AF-X6FRD9-F1
#
_entry.id   AF-X6FRD9-F1
#
_cell.length_a   1.000
_cell.length_b   1.000
_cell.length_c   1.000
_cell.angle_alpha   90.00
_cell.angle_beta   90.00
_cell.angle_gamma   90.00
#
_symmetry.space_group_name_H-M   'P 1'
#
loop_
_entity.id
_entity.type
_entity.pdbx_description
1 polymer ?
#
loop_
_entity_poly.entity_id
_entity_poly.type
_entity_poly.pdbx_seq_one_letter_code
_entity_poly.pdbx_strand_id
1 'polypeptide(L)'
;MAMVVDSRHVLTCAHVVNVALGEPADAQNPPASNAVVQVGFPMLPASEPFPGRVIKWRAAGETPLDDIAVIRLDKDAPPEAGQALLADISGKSLDGDRLSVFGIAPGRSIGNHVDAQFMGQNTDAWIQIEGSRNAGAFVEGGYSGGAVWDNEHEAVVGMIVRRFKSDVERVAYMIPVADLQAFWPPLPFERRPLSPSFMRGWTILSAAFFLLLFAHFQAERGTEIFEPITMGGKNRLLNAFWGMHLFAFMAPIVFYMFLVFSRSRRLHPWAARVPSFGSLSAIPISSTLRRTAALTLTAFVLLPLAAQVHFIQKFESEGAVYIYPDTFGYTPSELSGCSAIKNVPLCLHSSAGRMQLVTPKGDRKGGYFDNAYHYGNHGAENGGSVTFFPILQPLVIYGLSALSLVLAGMLLFSVFSASRAGVP
;
A
#
# COMPACT_ATOMS: atom_id res chain seq x y z
N MET A 1 -8.47 22.87 22.49
CA MET A 1 -7.56 22.59 21.37
C MET A 1 -8.37 22.32 20.13
N ALA A 2 -7.77 22.44 18.95
CA ALA A 2 -8.37 22.03 17.69
C ALA A 2 -7.28 21.48 16.78
N MET A 3 -7.66 20.71 15.76
CA MET A 3 -6.76 20.24 14.71
C MET A 3 -7.24 20.70 13.34
N VAL A 4 -6.32 21.20 12.52
CA VAL A 4 -6.57 21.52 11.11
C VAL A 4 -6.69 20.22 10.34
N VAL A 5 -7.78 20.02 9.62
CA VAL A 5 -8.04 18.77 8.90
C VAL A 5 -8.07 18.93 7.37
N ASP A 6 -8.21 20.17 6.89
CA ASP A 6 -7.96 20.56 5.50
C ASP A 6 -7.60 22.05 5.43
N SER A 7 -7.62 22.66 4.24
CA SER A 7 -7.25 24.07 4.08
C SER A 7 -8.15 25.05 4.83
N ARG A 8 -9.40 24.73 5.17
CA ARG A 8 -10.36 25.65 5.81
C ARG A 8 -11.09 25.09 7.01
N HIS A 9 -10.92 23.82 7.37
CA HIS A 9 -11.67 23.22 8.45
C HIS A 9 -10.78 22.80 9.61
N VAL A 10 -11.28 23.05 10.81
CA VAL A 10 -10.70 22.55 12.05
C VAL A 10 -11.73 21.72 12.82
N LEU A 11 -11.28 20.63 13.41
CA LEU A 11 -12.05 19.78 14.32
C LEU A 11 -11.69 20.11 15.77
N THR A 12 -12.71 20.15 16.63
CA THR A 12 -12.58 20.34 18.08
C THR A 12 -13.76 19.70 18.80
N CYS A 13 -13.73 19.70 20.13
CA CYS A 13 -14.89 19.37 20.95
C CYS A 13 -15.93 20.49 20.93
N ALA A 14 -17.20 20.11 21.06
CA ALA A 14 -18.32 21.06 21.13
C ALA A 14 -18.30 21.89 22.41
N HIS A 15 -17.95 21.29 23.55
CA HIS A 15 -17.83 22.05 24.80
C HIS A 15 -16.70 23.09 24.75
N VAL A 16 -15.65 22.85 23.94
CA VAL A 16 -14.57 23.83 23.72
C VAL A 16 -15.11 25.05 22.97
N VAL A 17 -16.01 24.83 21.99
CA VAL A 17 -16.70 25.91 21.28
C VAL A 17 -17.59 26.71 22.23
N ASN A 18 -18.35 26.03 23.09
CA ASN A 18 -19.22 26.70 24.07
C ASN A 18 -18.39 27.63 24.97
N VAL A 19 -17.31 27.12 25.56
CA VAL A 19 -16.42 27.92 26.41
C VAL A 19 -15.79 29.09 25.65
N ALA A 20 -15.40 28.90 24.38
CA ALA A 20 -14.84 29.96 23.55
C ALA A 20 -15.84 31.09 23.22
N LEU A 21 -17.15 30.77 23.24
CA LEU A 21 -18.23 31.73 23.03
C LEU A 21 -18.76 32.33 24.35
N GLY A 22 -18.20 31.95 25.50
CA GLY A 22 -18.65 32.42 26.81
C GLY A 22 -19.89 31.67 27.36
N GLU A 23 -20.26 30.56 26.74
CA GLU A 23 -21.37 29.71 27.15
C GLU A 23 -20.92 28.62 28.14
N PRO A 24 -21.83 28.05 28.95
CA PRO A 24 -21.54 26.88 29.78
C PRO A 24 -21.01 25.71 28.93
N ALA A 25 -19.98 25.01 29.43
CA ALA A 25 -19.36 23.90 28.69
C ALA A 25 -20.37 22.79 28.31
N ASP A 26 -21.37 22.55 29.16
CA ASP A 26 -22.44 21.57 28.99
C ASP A 26 -23.68 22.11 28.26
N ALA A 27 -23.61 23.32 27.68
CA ALA A 27 -24.71 23.88 26.89
C ALA A 27 -25.11 22.94 25.76
N GLN A 28 -26.42 22.66 25.69
CA GLN A 28 -27.02 21.68 24.78
C GLN A 28 -27.52 22.30 23.47
N ASN A 29 -27.67 23.62 23.43
CA ASN A 29 -28.10 24.33 22.23
C ASN A 29 -26.90 24.59 21.31
N PRO A 30 -27.08 24.45 19.98
CA PRO A 30 -26.02 24.79 19.04
C PRO A 30 -25.68 26.29 19.12
N PRO A 31 -24.42 26.67 18.83
CA PRO A 31 -24.03 28.07 18.69
C PRO A 31 -24.91 28.82 17.69
N ALA A 32 -25.12 30.12 17.93
CA ALA A 32 -25.82 30.98 16.97
C ALA A 32 -25.13 30.93 15.58
N SER A 33 -25.91 30.96 14.50
CA SER A 33 -25.38 30.81 13.13
C SER A 33 -24.38 31.90 12.73
N ASN A 34 -24.46 33.07 13.38
CA ASN A 34 -23.55 34.19 13.18
C ASN A 34 -22.36 34.20 14.17
N ALA A 35 -22.30 33.28 15.13
CA ALA A 35 -21.24 33.20 16.11
C ALA A 35 -19.88 33.00 15.43
N VAL A 36 -18.88 33.75 15.91
CA VAL A 36 -17.51 33.70 15.40
C VAL A 36 -16.62 33.15 16.50
N VAL A 37 -15.91 32.07 16.19
CA VAL A 37 -14.89 31.47 17.06
C VAL A 37 -13.52 31.90 16.57
N GLN A 38 -12.66 32.34 17.47
CA GLN A 38 -11.28 32.74 17.17
C GLN A 38 -10.35 31.52 17.29
N VAL A 39 -9.65 31.18 16.21
CA VAL A 39 -8.75 30.01 16.14
C VAL A 39 -7.30 30.48 16.09
N GLY A 40 -6.56 30.28 17.18
CA GLY A 40 -5.13 30.61 17.25
C GLY A 40 -4.22 29.47 16.78
N PHE A 41 -3.07 29.81 16.20
CA PHE A 41 -2.01 28.88 15.81
C PHE A 41 -0.77 29.07 16.69
N PRO A 42 -0.74 28.48 17.90
CA PRO A 42 0.27 28.76 18.91
C PRO A 42 1.70 28.31 18.53
N MET A 43 1.82 27.40 17.55
CA MET A 43 3.12 26.95 17.03
C MET A 43 3.68 27.88 15.94
N LEU A 44 2.90 28.85 15.47
CA LEU A 44 3.34 29.85 14.51
C LEU A 44 3.72 31.15 15.24
N PRO A 45 4.84 31.80 14.85
CA PRO A 45 5.24 33.06 15.44
C PRO A 45 4.16 34.13 15.21
N ALA A 46 3.68 34.74 16.31
CA ALA A 46 2.79 35.91 16.33
C ALA A 46 1.70 35.94 15.23
N SER A 47 0.90 34.87 15.15
CA SER A 47 -0.29 34.87 14.28
C SER A 47 -1.49 35.47 15.01
N GLU A 48 -2.18 36.41 14.37
CA GLU A 48 -3.51 36.83 14.82
C GLU A 48 -4.47 35.63 14.76
N PRO A 49 -5.40 35.49 15.72
CA PRO A 49 -6.42 34.45 15.65
C PRO A 49 -7.24 34.56 14.36
N PHE A 50 -7.54 33.41 13.76
CA PHE A 50 -8.33 33.30 12.56
C PHE A 50 -9.82 33.19 12.93
N PRO A 51 -10.69 34.07 12.43
CA PRO A 51 -12.12 33.92 12.64
C PRO A 51 -12.64 32.70 11.88
N GLY A 52 -13.54 31.96 12.52
CA GLY A 52 -14.22 30.83 11.92
C GLY A 52 -15.64 30.67 12.42
N ARG A 53 -16.44 29.89 11.68
CA ARG A 53 -17.85 29.62 11.96
C ARG A 53 -18.09 28.14 12.11
N VAL A 54 -18.92 27.79 13.07
CA VAL A 54 -19.32 26.41 13.32
C VAL A 54 -20.27 25.97 12.20
N ILE A 55 -19.86 24.97 11.42
CA ILE A 55 -20.67 24.43 10.31
C ILE A 55 -21.35 23.10 10.67
N LYS A 56 -20.86 22.43 11.71
CA LYS A 56 -21.46 21.21 12.26
C LYS A 56 -21.11 21.11 13.74
N TRP A 57 -22.06 20.71 14.56
CA TRP A 57 -21.91 20.69 16.01
C TRP A 57 -22.84 19.64 16.63
N ARG A 58 -22.36 18.95 17.66
CA ARG A 58 -23.17 18.09 18.52
C ARG A 58 -22.74 18.27 19.96
N ALA A 59 -23.72 18.50 20.83
CA ALA A 59 -23.51 18.74 22.25
C ALA A 59 -22.67 17.64 22.91
N ALA A 60 -22.06 17.99 24.03
CA ALA A 60 -21.39 17.01 24.87
C ALA A 60 -22.41 16.01 25.45
N GLY A 61 -22.10 14.72 25.35
CA GLY A 61 -22.94 13.60 25.76
C GLY A 61 -22.10 12.35 26.03
N GLU A 62 -22.75 11.19 26.11
CA GLU A 62 -22.12 9.90 26.45
C GLU A 62 -22.21 8.88 25.30
N THR A 63 -22.76 9.27 24.14
CA THR A 63 -22.92 8.38 22.99
C THR A 63 -21.79 8.55 21.97
N PRO A 64 -21.57 7.56 21.08
CA PRO A 64 -20.63 7.74 19.97
C PRO A 64 -21.00 8.98 19.17
N LEU A 65 -20.00 9.73 18.71
CA LEU A 65 -20.14 10.98 17.94
C LEU A 65 -20.58 12.24 18.73
N ASP A 66 -20.83 12.16 20.03
CA ASP A 66 -21.11 13.34 20.86
C ASP A 66 -19.86 14.20 21.07
N ASP A 67 -20.07 15.46 21.43
CA ASP A 67 -19.00 16.43 21.72
C ASP A 67 -18.06 16.72 20.54
N ILE A 68 -18.59 16.83 19.33
CA ILE A 68 -17.82 17.16 18.12
C ILE A 68 -18.32 18.47 17.51
N ALA A 69 -17.39 19.35 17.15
CA ALA A 69 -17.65 20.52 16.35
C ALA A 69 -16.66 20.65 15.18
N VAL A 70 -17.19 21.07 14.03
CA VAL A 70 -16.44 21.43 12.83
C VAL A 70 -16.55 22.94 12.66
N ILE A 71 -15.40 23.62 12.64
CA ILE A 71 -15.33 25.05 12.38
C ILE A 71 -14.72 25.25 11.00
N ARG A 72 -15.41 26.02 10.16
CA ARG A 72 -14.87 26.51 8.89
C ARG A 72 -14.25 27.89 9.13
N LEU A 73 -12.96 28.02 8.87
CA LEU A 73 -12.22 29.26 8.89
C LEU A 73 -12.69 30.18 7.74
N ASP A 74 -12.73 31.49 7.99
CA ASP A 74 -13.14 32.47 6.97
C ASP A 74 -12.07 32.61 5.87
N LYS A 75 -10.82 32.23 6.15
CA LYS A 75 -9.68 32.18 5.22
C LYS A 75 -9.00 30.82 5.30
N ASP A 76 -8.18 30.49 4.31
CA ASP A 76 -7.35 29.27 4.39
C ASP A 76 -6.41 29.36 5.60
N ALA A 77 -6.25 28.24 6.30
CA ALA A 77 -5.27 28.08 7.36
C ALA A 77 -3.85 28.34 6.80
N PRO A 78 -2.94 28.94 7.60
CA PRO A 78 -1.56 29.11 7.17
C PRO A 78 -0.95 27.76 6.76
N PRO A 79 -0.33 27.63 5.57
CA PRO A 79 0.31 26.39 5.14
C PRO A 79 1.33 25.85 6.15
N GLU A 80 1.99 26.75 6.89
CA GLU A 80 2.98 26.46 7.92
C GLU A 80 2.38 25.78 9.16
N ALA A 81 1.07 25.92 9.40
CA ALA A 81 0.39 25.25 10.51
C ALA A 81 0.35 23.72 10.33
N GLY A 82 0.50 23.25 9.09
CA GLY A 82 0.31 21.85 8.72
C GLY A 82 -1.15 21.42 8.78
N GLN A 83 -1.42 20.26 8.18
CA GLN A 83 -2.72 19.59 8.23
C GLN A 83 -2.54 18.26 8.96
N ALA A 84 -3.46 17.95 9.87
CA ALA A 84 -3.48 16.66 10.55
C ALA A 84 -3.76 15.54 9.54
N LEU A 85 -2.91 14.53 9.53
CA LEU A 85 -3.14 13.32 8.73
C LEU A 85 -3.94 12.33 9.58
N LEU A 86 -5.22 12.17 9.27
CA LEU A 86 -6.11 11.28 10.01
C LEU A 86 -6.09 9.87 9.42
N ALA A 87 -6.01 8.87 10.30
CA ALA A 87 -6.05 7.46 9.92
C ALA A 87 -7.12 6.70 10.71
N ASP A 88 -7.99 6.01 9.97
CA ASP A 88 -8.85 4.97 10.49
C ASP A 88 -8.04 3.66 10.60
N ILE A 89 -7.88 3.25 11.85
CA ILE A 89 -7.17 2.07 12.30
C ILE A 89 -8.13 1.07 13.00
N SER A 90 -9.43 1.23 12.81
CA SER A 90 -10.46 0.32 13.32
C SER A 90 -10.14 -1.13 12.93
N GLY A 91 -10.32 -2.06 13.87
CA GLY A 91 -10.03 -3.48 13.65
C GLY A 91 -8.56 -3.88 13.80
N LYS A 92 -7.70 -2.98 14.31
CA LYS A 92 -6.34 -3.29 14.75
C LYS A 92 -6.25 -3.32 16.27
N SER A 93 -5.40 -4.22 16.78
CA SER A 93 -4.91 -4.08 18.16
C SER A 93 -3.94 -2.90 18.19
N LEU A 94 -4.22 -1.96 19.08
CA LEU A 94 -3.36 -0.80 19.39
C LEU A 94 -2.52 -1.08 20.64
N ASP A 95 -2.53 -2.32 21.12
CA ASP A 95 -1.92 -2.69 22.39
C ASP A 95 -0.40 -2.53 22.28
N GLY A 96 0.14 -1.61 23.06
CA GLY A 96 1.58 -1.30 23.09
C GLY A 96 2.05 -0.21 22.10
N ASP A 97 1.18 0.34 21.27
CA ASP A 97 1.50 1.51 20.43
C ASP A 97 1.72 2.75 21.32
N ARG A 98 2.71 3.57 20.96
CA ARG A 98 3.05 4.79 21.70
C ARG A 98 2.26 5.93 21.13
N LEU A 99 1.34 6.44 21.93
CA LEU A 99 0.54 7.61 21.59
C LEU A 99 1.21 8.87 22.11
N SER A 100 1.05 9.98 21.39
CA SER A 100 1.43 11.32 21.82
C SER A 100 0.25 12.26 21.67
N VAL A 101 0.02 13.09 22.68
CA VAL A 101 -1.04 14.10 22.67
C VAL A 101 -0.42 15.46 22.91
N PHE A 102 -0.72 16.43 22.05
CA PHE A 102 -0.32 17.82 22.24
C PHE A 102 -1.49 18.66 22.79
N GLY A 103 -1.23 19.46 23.81
CA GLY A 103 -2.21 20.38 24.36
C GLY A 103 -1.59 21.52 25.14
N ILE A 104 -2.40 22.55 25.40
CA ILE A 104 -2.00 23.73 26.17
C ILE A 104 -2.89 23.78 27.41
N ALA A 105 -2.29 23.51 28.57
CA ALA A 105 -2.98 23.59 29.85
C ALA A 105 -3.32 25.05 30.21
N PRO A 106 -4.33 25.31 31.05
CA PRO A 106 -4.78 26.65 31.34
C PRO A 106 -3.68 27.41 32.09
N GLY A 107 -3.50 28.69 31.76
CA GLY A 107 -2.43 29.51 32.35
C GLY A 107 -1.02 29.27 31.77
N ARG A 108 -0.88 28.43 30.72
CA ARG A 108 0.38 28.25 29.99
C ARG A 108 0.29 28.83 28.58
N SER A 109 1.38 29.43 28.11
CA SER A 109 1.54 29.88 26.72
C SER A 109 2.23 28.84 25.83
N ILE A 110 2.93 27.88 26.45
CA ILE A 110 3.66 26.82 25.76
C ILE A 110 2.90 25.50 25.95
N GLY A 111 2.63 24.82 24.84
CA GLY A 111 2.02 23.49 24.84
C GLY A 111 3.02 22.38 25.14
N ASN A 112 2.52 21.27 25.67
CA ASN A 112 3.34 20.10 25.98
C ASN A 112 2.85 18.87 25.21
N HIS A 113 3.80 18.02 24.85
CA HIS A 113 3.52 16.65 24.42
C HIS A 113 3.43 15.75 25.64
N VAL A 114 2.42 14.89 25.66
CA VAL A 114 2.21 13.89 26.71
C VAL A 114 2.19 12.51 26.05
N ASP A 115 3.06 11.62 26.53
CA ASP A 115 3.09 10.22 26.11
C ASP A 115 1.88 9.48 26.71
N ALA A 116 1.16 8.73 25.88
CA ALA A 116 0.05 7.90 26.28
C ALA A 116 0.15 6.50 25.68
N GLN A 117 -0.60 5.55 26.23
CA GLN A 117 -0.74 4.19 25.73
C GLN A 117 -2.23 3.86 25.60
N PHE A 118 -2.55 3.02 24.63
CA PHE A 118 -3.89 2.48 24.45
C PHE A 118 -4.18 1.42 25.52
N MET A 119 -5.34 1.52 26.17
CA MET A 119 -5.75 0.57 27.23
C MET A 119 -6.90 -0.35 26.81
N GLY A 120 -7.56 -0.05 25.70
CA GLY A 120 -8.74 -0.79 25.24
C GLY A 120 -9.92 0.10 24.91
N GLN A 121 -10.89 -0.51 24.23
CA GLN A 121 -12.23 0.06 24.07
C GLN A 121 -12.96 -0.05 25.41
N ASN A 122 -13.40 1.09 25.96
CA ASN A 122 -14.12 1.10 27.25
C ASN A 122 -15.64 1.10 27.03
N THR A 123 -16.11 1.77 25.99
CA THR A 123 -17.52 1.77 25.55
C THR A 123 -17.62 1.68 24.02
N ASP A 124 -18.82 1.50 23.47
CA ASP A 124 -19.08 1.62 22.03
C ASP A 124 -18.65 2.98 21.46
N ALA A 125 -18.52 4.00 22.31
CA ALA A 125 -18.24 5.39 21.92
C ALA A 125 -16.78 5.80 22.05
N TRP A 126 -16.09 5.33 23.10
CA TRP A 126 -14.82 5.92 23.52
C TRP A 126 -13.72 4.88 23.74
N ILE A 127 -12.53 5.26 23.32
CA ILE A 127 -11.30 4.52 23.58
C ILE A 127 -10.58 5.15 24.76
N GLN A 128 -10.14 4.30 25.68
CA GLN A 128 -9.34 4.71 26.84
C GLN A 128 -7.86 4.82 26.48
N ILE A 129 -7.25 5.94 26.84
CA ILE A 129 -5.80 6.15 26.82
C ILE A 129 -5.30 6.50 28.23
N GLU A 130 -4.11 6.03 28.55
CA GLU A 130 -3.46 6.26 29.86
C GLU A 130 -2.06 6.85 29.70
N GLY A 131 -1.65 7.72 30.62
CA GLY A 131 -0.34 8.37 30.59
C GLY A 131 0.83 7.44 30.90
N SER A 132 1.86 7.44 30.05
CA SER A 132 2.94 6.45 30.09
C SER A 132 4.04 6.66 31.17
N ARG A 133 3.94 7.65 32.09
CA ARG A 133 5.02 7.97 33.06
C ARG A 133 4.53 8.25 34.48
N ASN A 134 5.19 7.70 35.50
CA ASN A 134 4.91 7.90 36.94
C ASN A 134 5.18 9.31 37.51
N ALA A 135 5.57 10.32 36.73
CA ALA A 135 5.75 11.70 37.22
C ALA A 135 5.53 12.72 36.11
N GLY A 136 4.59 13.65 36.31
CA GLY A 136 4.22 14.72 35.37
C GLY A 136 2.71 14.82 35.15
N ALA A 137 2.18 16.05 35.05
CA ALA A 137 0.77 16.32 34.77
C ALA A 137 0.30 15.59 33.49
N PHE A 138 -0.76 14.79 33.62
CA PHE A 138 -1.40 14.08 32.50
C PHE A 138 -2.72 14.76 32.14
N VAL A 139 -2.94 15.00 30.83
CA VAL A 139 -4.15 15.54 30.19
C VAL A 139 -5.04 16.37 31.14
N GLU A 140 -4.73 17.66 31.25
CA GLU A 140 -5.48 18.63 32.05
C GLU A 140 -6.56 19.32 31.19
N GLY A 141 -7.36 20.21 31.80
CA GLY A 141 -8.22 21.11 31.02
C GLY A 141 -7.41 21.81 29.92
N GLY A 142 -7.94 21.93 28.71
CA GLY A 142 -7.19 22.50 27.58
C GLY A 142 -6.50 21.49 26.66
N TYR A 143 -6.63 20.18 26.89
CA TYR A 143 -6.25 19.14 25.90
C TYR A 143 -7.43 18.69 25.02
N SER A 144 -8.68 18.89 25.45
CA SER A 144 -9.89 18.54 24.67
C SER A 144 -9.89 19.20 23.29
N GLY A 145 -10.26 18.43 22.28
CA GLY A 145 -10.15 18.76 20.85
C GLY A 145 -8.73 18.58 20.28
N GLY A 146 -7.77 18.13 21.08
CA GLY A 146 -6.40 17.83 20.65
C GLY A 146 -6.31 16.50 19.89
N ALA A 147 -5.37 16.42 18.97
CA ALA A 147 -5.11 15.20 18.20
C ALA A 147 -4.39 14.14 19.05
N VAL A 148 -4.82 12.88 18.92
CA VAL A 148 -4.09 11.72 19.42
C VAL A 148 -3.23 11.18 18.28
N TRP A 149 -1.92 11.39 18.37
CA TRP A 149 -0.95 10.92 17.40
C TRP A 149 -0.43 9.53 17.77
N ASP A 150 -0.44 8.61 16.82
CA ASP A 150 0.17 7.29 16.92
C ASP A 150 1.53 7.32 16.22
N ASN A 151 2.60 7.03 16.96
CA ASN A 151 3.97 7.12 16.46
C ASN A 151 4.30 6.00 15.48
N GLU A 152 3.74 4.82 15.67
CA GLU A 152 3.95 3.63 14.86
C GLU A 152 3.25 3.78 13.50
N HIS A 153 2.05 4.34 13.52
CA HIS A 153 1.29 4.60 12.31
C HIS A 153 1.69 5.93 11.65
N GLU A 154 2.28 6.89 12.35
CA GLU A 154 2.54 8.25 11.85
C GLU A 154 1.24 8.93 11.37
N ALA A 155 0.21 8.93 12.22
CA ALA A 155 -1.06 9.60 11.96
C ALA A 155 -1.81 9.96 13.23
N VAL A 156 -2.77 10.87 13.10
CA VAL A 156 -3.81 11.10 14.07
C VAL A 156 -4.83 9.97 14.00
N VAL A 157 -5.03 9.28 15.13
CA VAL A 157 -5.95 8.12 15.24
C VAL A 157 -7.24 8.47 15.99
N GLY A 158 -7.28 9.63 16.63
CA GLY A 158 -8.47 10.15 17.30
C GLY A 158 -8.33 11.57 17.81
N MET A 159 -9.38 12.05 18.47
CA MET A 159 -9.45 13.37 19.11
C MET A 159 -9.76 13.21 20.60
N ILE A 160 -9.02 13.91 21.46
CA ILE A 160 -9.30 13.92 22.90
C ILE A 160 -10.63 14.60 23.18
N VAL A 161 -11.47 13.97 23.99
CA VAL A 161 -12.76 14.54 24.39
C VAL A 161 -12.78 14.88 25.86
N ARG A 162 -12.52 13.88 26.69
CA ARG A 162 -12.78 13.96 28.12
C ARG A 162 -11.65 13.33 28.90
N ARG A 163 -11.49 13.82 30.12
CA ARG A 163 -10.71 13.21 31.20
C ARG A 163 -11.67 12.55 32.18
N PHE A 164 -11.26 11.45 32.81
CA PHE A 164 -11.89 10.99 34.04
C PHE A 164 -11.46 11.89 35.22
N LYS A 165 -12.43 12.49 35.94
CA LYS A 165 -12.14 13.38 37.07
C LYS A 165 -11.72 12.57 38.31
N SER A 166 -10.48 12.12 38.34
CA SER A 166 -9.83 11.56 39.53
C SER A 166 -8.45 12.18 39.68
N ASP A 167 -8.06 12.55 40.90
CA ASP A 167 -6.70 13.06 41.20
C ASP A 167 -5.65 11.93 41.17
N VAL A 168 -6.10 10.68 41.09
CA VAL A 168 -5.28 9.46 41.12
C VAL A 168 -5.24 8.77 39.76
N GLU A 169 -6.36 8.72 39.04
CA GLU A 169 -6.45 7.99 37.76
C GLU A 169 -6.12 8.89 36.57
N ARG A 170 -5.15 8.45 35.76
CA ARG A 170 -4.66 9.17 34.58
C ARG A 170 -5.34 8.68 33.31
N VAL A 171 -6.66 8.82 33.31
CA VAL A 171 -7.51 8.29 32.23
C VAL A 171 -8.05 9.43 31.38
N ALA A 172 -7.82 9.34 30.07
CA ALA A 172 -8.45 10.18 29.07
C ALA A 172 -9.16 9.33 28.02
N TYR A 173 -10.14 9.93 27.36
CA TYR A 173 -10.96 9.32 26.34
C TYR A 173 -10.76 10.02 25.01
N MET A 174 -10.69 9.24 23.94
CA MET A 174 -10.67 9.74 22.58
C MET A 174 -11.86 9.25 21.76
N ILE A 175 -12.31 10.11 20.84
CA ILE A 175 -13.18 9.72 19.72
C ILE A 175 -12.27 9.25 18.58
N PRO A 176 -12.44 8.02 18.06
CA PRO A 176 -11.64 7.52 16.95
C PRO A 176 -11.96 8.26 15.64
N VAL A 177 -11.00 8.27 14.71
CA VAL A 177 -11.18 8.90 13.38
C VAL A 177 -12.39 8.36 12.62
N ALA A 178 -12.71 7.07 12.77
CA ALA A 178 -13.89 6.46 12.14
C ALA A 178 -15.20 7.17 12.56
N ASP A 179 -15.31 7.54 13.83
CA ASP A 179 -16.45 8.26 14.37
C ASP A 179 -16.43 9.74 13.94
N LEU A 180 -15.26 10.39 13.94
CA LEU A 180 -15.14 11.75 13.38
C LEU A 180 -15.59 11.81 11.91
N GLN A 181 -15.27 10.77 11.13
CA GLN A 181 -15.66 10.63 9.73
C GLN A 181 -17.15 10.35 9.58
N ALA A 182 -17.73 9.48 10.41
CA ALA A 182 -19.17 9.24 10.43
C ALA A 182 -19.93 10.51 10.80
N PHE A 183 -19.38 11.32 11.73
CA PHE A 183 -19.92 12.61 12.09
C PHE A 183 -19.81 13.62 10.95
N TRP A 184 -18.67 13.74 10.27
CA TRP A 184 -18.50 14.68 9.16
C TRP A 184 -17.92 13.97 7.92
N PRO A 185 -18.78 13.44 7.02
CA PRO A 185 -18.34 12.63 5.87
C PRO A 185 -17.29 13.24 4.94
N PRO A 186 -17.22 14.58 4.75
CA PRO A 186 -16.15 15.22 3.97
C PRO A 186 -14.75 15.14 4.58
N LEU A 187 -14.62 14.75 5.86
CA LEU A 187 -13.34 14.67 6.57
C LEU A 187 -12.31 13.82 5.80
N PRO A 188 -11.17 14.38 5.36
CA PRO A 188 -10.12 13.57 4.75
C PRO A 188 -9.49 12.64 5.77
N PHE A 189 -9.42 11.35 5.41
CA PHE A 189 -8.79 10.32 6.22
C PHE A 189 -8.23 9.19 5.35
N GLU A 190 -7.36 8.37 5.92
CA GLU A 190 -6.84 7.14 5.31
C GLU A 190 -7.37 5.92 6.06
N ARG A 191 -7.70 4.84 5.35
CA ARG A 191 -7.87 3.53 5.99
C ARG A 191 -6.55 2.80 5.97
N ARG A 192 -6.16 2.20 7.10
CA ARG A 192 -4.89 1.47 7.21
C ARG A 192 -5.11 -0.02 7.49
N PRO A 193 -5.63 -0.78 6.51
CA PRO A 193 -6.00 -2.19 6.70
C PRO A 193 -4.82 -3.17 6.68
N LEU A 194 -3.58 -2.69 6.55
CA LEU A 194 -2.42 -3.56 6.43
C LEU A 194 -2.20 -4.39 7.70
N SER A 195 -2.07 -5.71 7.52
CA SER A 195 -1.82 -6.65 8.61
C SER A 195 -0.38 -6.54 9.15
N PRO A 196 -0.13 -7.01 10.39
CA PRO A 196 1.22 -7.01 10.96
C PRO A 196 2.25 -7.81 10.14
N SER A 197 1.79 -8.81 9.38
CA SER A 197 2.67 -9.64 8.54
C SER A 197 3.00 -9.00 7.19
N PHE A 198 2.43 -7.82 6.86
CA PHE A 198 2.56 -7.21 5.55
C PHE A 198 4.03 -6.98 5.15
N MET A 199 4.84 -6.34 6.00
CA MET A 199 6.24 -6.02 5.64
C MET A 199 7.09 -7.27 5.45
N ARG A 200 6.84 -8.32 6.24
CA ARG A 200 7.54 -9.60 6.07
C ARG A 200 7.20 -10.21 4.72
N GLY A 201 5.91 -10.27 4.38
CA GLY A 201 5.44 -10.75 3.08
C GLY A 201 6.01 -9.91 1.93
N TRP A 202 5.97 -8.58 2.05
CA TRP A 202 6.51 -7.65 1.08
C TRP A 202 8.00 -7.89 0.85
N THR A 203 8.80 -7.89 1.92
CA THR A 203 10.26 -8.09 1.84
C THR A 203 10.61 -9.43 1.23
N ILE A 204 9.98 -10.53 1.66
CA ILE A 204 10.26 -11.88 1.15
C ILE A 204 9.86 -12.00 -0.33
N LEU A 205 8.63 -11.62 -0.67
CA LEU A 205 8.12 -11.79 -2.03
C LEU A 205 8.80 -10.85 -3.03
N SER A 206 9.05 -9.59 -2.66
CA SER A 206 9.77 -8.65 -3.53
C SER A 206 11.24 -9.04 -3.71
N ALA A 207 11.91 -9.53 -2.67
CA ALA A 207 13.28 -10.04 -2.78
C ALA A 207 13.34 -11.29 -3.66
N ALA A 208 12.48 -12.28 -3.43
CA ALA A 208 12.41 -13.48 -4.26
C ALA A 208 12.11 -13.13 -5.72
N PHE A 209 11.15 -12.24 -5.94
CA PHE A 209 10.79 -11.76 -7.28
C PHE A 209 11.99 -11.10 -7.98
N PHE A 210 12.64 -10.14 -7.32
CA PHE A 210 13.78 -9.44 -7.89
C PHE A 210 14.97 -10.37 -8.14
N LEU A 211 15.36 -11.18 -7.15
CA LEU A 211 16.53 -12.06 -7.26
C LEU A 211 16.35 -13.14 -8.33
N LEU A 212 15.17 -13.78 -8.37
CA LEU A 212 14.90 -14.82 -9.37
C LEU A 212 14.82 -14.21 -10.77
N LEU A 213 14.15 -13.07 -10.94
CA LEU A 213 14.04 -12.42 -12.24
C LEU A 213 15.42 -11.92 -12.73
N PHE A 214 16.19 -11.31 -11.83
CA PHE A 214 17.56 -10.87 -12.11
C PHE A 214 18.47 -12.04 -12.47
N ALA A 215 18.39 -13.16 -11.74
CA ALA A 215 19.17 -14.36 -12.05
C ALA A 215 18.87 -14.90 -13.45
N HIS A 216 17.59 -15.00 -13.84
CA HIS A 216 17.20 -15.45 -15.19
C HIS A 216 17.63 -14.46 -16.26
N PHE A 217 17.53 -13.15 -15.98
CA PHE A 217 17.98 -12.10 -16.89
C PHE A 217 19.50 -12.11 -17.12
N GLN A 218 20.29 -12.39 -16.06
CA GLN A 218 21.74 -12.47 -16.13
C GLN A 218 22.22 -13.80 -16.76
N ALA A 219 21.59 -14.92 -16.42
CA ALA A 219 21.91 -16.22 -17.00
C ALA A 219 21.57 -16.27 -18.50
N GLU A 220 20.48 -15.62 -18.93
CA GLU A 220 20.18 -15.41 -20.36
C GLU A 220 21.31 -14.66 -21.09
N ARG A 221 21.98 -13.72 -20.41
CA ARG A 221 23.15 -12.98 -20.94
C ARG A 221 24.48 -13.75 -20.85
N GLY A 222 24.45 -14.99 -20.38
CA GLY A 222 25.64 -15.84 -20.25
C GLY A 222 26.42 -15.64 -18.97
N THR A 223 25.80 -15.10 -17.91
CA THR A 223 26.45 -15.01 -16.60
C THR A 223 26.32 -16.34 -15.85
N GLU A 224 27.41 -17.11 -15.78
CA GLU A 224 27.37 -18.50 -15.26
C GLU A 224 27.08 -18.60 -13.76
N ILE A 225 27.38 -17.56 -12.96
CA ILE A 225 27.19 -17.57 -11.50
C ILE A 225 25.74 -17.81 -11.07
N PHE A 226 24.78 -17.49 -11.95
CA PHE A 226 23.34 -17.62 -11.67
C PHE A 226 22.75 -18.95 -12.16
N GLU A 227 23.47 -19.74 -12.94
CA GLU A 227 22.99 -21.02 -13.48
C GLU A 227 22.35 -21.94 -12.43
N PRO A 228 22.93 -22.13 -11.21
CA PRO A 228 22.40 -23.07 -10.23
C PRO A 228 21.02 -22.73 -9.68
N ILE A 229 20.62 -21.46 -9.76
CA ILE A 229 19.33 -20.97 -9.23
C ILE A 229 18.32 -20.64 -10.33
N THR A 230 18.70 -20.82 -11.60
CA THR A 230 17.82 -20.61 -12.75
C THR A 230 17.26 -21.93 -13.28
N MET A 231 16.04 -21.88 -13.80
CA MET A 231 15.36 -23.07 -14.32
C MET A 231 15.81 -23.43 -15.75
N GLY A 232 16.45 -22.51 -16.48
CA GLY A 232 17.02 -22.80 -17.80
C GLY A 232 18.48 -23.29 -17.74
N GLY A 233 19.15 -23.18 -16.59
CA GLY A 233 20.56 -23.56 -16.44
C GLY A 233 21.45 -22.84 -17.47
N LYS A 234 22.23 -23.60 -18.24
CA LYS A 234 23.09 -23.08 -19.32
C LYS A 234 22.34 -22.64 -20.57
N ASN A 235 21.06 -23.01 -20.70
CA ASN A 235 20.28 -22.70 -21.88
C ASN A 235 19.69 -21.30 -21.78
N ARG A 236 20.28 -20.36 -22.52
CA ARG A 236 19.90 -18.94 -22.52
C ARG A 236 18.43 -18.71 -22.91
N LEU A 237 17.94 -19.43 -23.92
CA LEU A 237 16.56 -19.32 -24.35
C LEU A 237 15.59 -19.83 -23.27
N LEU A 238 15.91 -20.95 -22.63
CA LEU A 238 15.09 -21.48 -21.53
C LEU A 238 15.13 -20.59 -20.29
N ASN A 239 16.23 -19.86 -20.05
CA ASN A 239 16.27 -18.83 -19.02
C ASN A 239 15.30 -17.68 -19.31
N ALA A 240 15.22 -17.21 -20.56
CA ALA A 240 14.19 -16.24 -20.96
C ALA A 240 12.77 -16.80 -20.79
N PHE A 241 12.56 -18.05 -21.23
CA PHE A 241 11.28 -18.73 -21.09
C PHE A 241 10.83 -18.79 -19.63
N TRP A 242 11.67 -19.26 -18.71
CA TRP A 242 11.32 -19.34 -17.30
C TRP A 242 11.26 -17.97 -16.59
N GLY A 243 12.09 -17.01 -17.01
CA GLY A 243 12.01 -15.62 -16.55
C GLY A 243 10.64 -15.00 -16.86
N MET A 244 10.11 -15.27 -18.06
CA MET A 244 8.77 -14.83 -18.48
C MET A 244 7.66 -15.40 -17.58
N HIS A 245 7.77 -16.68 -17.19
CA HIS A 245 6.81 -17.33 -16.28
C HIS A 245 6.89 -16.75 -14.87
N LEU A 246 8.11 -16.62 -14.34
CA LEU A 246 8.34 -16.02 -13.02
C LEU A 246 7.71 -14.64 -12.92
N PHE A 247 7.91 -13.80 -13.94
CA PHE A 247 7.25 -12.51 -14.01
C PHE A 247 5.72 -12.65 -14.01
N ALA A 248 5.17 -13.45 -14.93
CA ALA A 248 3.72 -13.59 -15.08
C ALA A 248 3.03 -14.00 -13.76
N PHE A 249 3.63 -14.90 -12.98
CA PHE A 249 3.02 -15.37 -11.73
C PHE A 249 3.34 -14.47 -10.52
N MET A 250 4.54 -13.90 -10.42
CA MET A 250 4.93 -13.13 -9.22
C MET A 250 4.57 -11.64 -9.32
N ALA A 251 4.66 -11.03 -10.50
CA ALA A 251 4.44 -9.60 -10.67
C ALA A 251 3.02 -9.15 -10.26
N PRO A 252 1.92 -9.85 -10.59
CA PRO A 252 0.58 -9.46 -10.13
C PRO A 252 0.49 -9.40 -8.60
N ILE A 253 1.11 -10.35 -7.90
CA ILE A 253 1.09 -10.42 -6.43
C ILE A 253 1.87 -9.24 -5.84
N VAL A 254 3.11 -9.04 -6.28
CA VAL A 254 3.99 -7.97 -5.77
C VAL A 254 3.40 -6.59 -6.07
N PHE A 255 2.89 -6.37 -7.29
CA PHE A 255 2.30 -5.09 -7.68
C PHE A 255 1.00 -4.82 -6.93
N TYR A 256 0.18 -5.85 -6.69
CA TYR A 256 -1.02 -5.71 -5.88
C TYR A 256 -0.68 -5.35 -4.42
N MET A 257 0.29 -6.03 -3.80
CA MET A 257 0.76 -5.68 -2.45
C MET A 257 1.25 -4.23 -2.36
N PHE A 258 2.05 -3.80 -3.33
CA PHE A 258 2.53 -2.42 -3.42
C PHE A 258 1.34 -1.45 -3.59
N LEU A 259 0.40 -1.74 -4.49
CA LEU A 259 -0.79 -0.92 -4.70
C LEU A 259 -1.61 -0.75 -3.41
N VAL A 260 -1.82 -1.83 -2.65
CA VAL A 260 -2.53 -1.79 -1.36
C VAL A 260 -1.80 -0.90 -0.36
N PHE A 261 -0.46 -1.02 -0.26
CA PHE A 261 0.36 -0.16 0.60
C PHE A 261 0.26 1.32 0.20
N SER A 262 0.36 1.62 -1.09
CA SER A 262 0.29 2.98 -1.61
C SER A 262 -1.08 3.61 -1.33
N ARG A 263 -2.17 2.84 -1.52
CA ARG A 263 -3.54 3.30 -1.26
C ARG A 263 -3.80 3.59 0.22
N SER A 264 -3.15 2.86 1.13
CA SER A 264 -3.29 3.10 2.57
C SER A 264 -2.54 4.35 3.06
N ARG A 265 -1.84 5.06 2.16
CA ARG A 265 -1.03 6.27 2.43
C ARG A 265 -1.30 7.39 1.42
N ARG A 266 -2.52 7.48 0.89
CA ARG A 266 -2.88 8.41 -0.20
C ARG A 266 -2.72 9.91 0.14
N LEU A 267 -2.75 10.30 1.41
CA LEU A 267 -2.57 11.66 1.90
C LEU A 267 -1.10 12.00 2.16
N HIS A 268 -0.23 10.99 2.27
CA HIS A 268 1.21 11.20 2.43
C HIS A 268 1.88 11.75 1.16
N PRO A 269 3.07 12.37 1.27
CA PRO A 269 3.93 12.66 0.12
C PRO A 269 4.26 11.39 -0.67
N TRP A 270 4.47 11.51 -1.99
CA TRP A 270 4.64 10.35 -2.89
C TRP A 270 5.69 9.33 -2.42
N ALA A 271 6.81 9.79 -1.84
CA ALA A 271 7.88 8.91 -1.37
C ALA A 271 7.41 8.00 -0.22
N ALA A 272 6.60 8.55 0.70
CA ALA A 272 6.05 7.78 1.80
C ALA A 272 4.94 6.80 1.35
N ARG A 273 4.42 6.92 0.12
CA ARG A 273 3.51 5.94 -0.50
C ARG A 273 4.22 4.71 -1.04
N VAL A 274 5.55 4.65 -0.91
CA VAL A 274 6.38 3.54 -1.35
C VAL A 274 6.87 2.75 -0.13
N PRO A 275 6.62 1.43 -0.05
CA PRO A 275 7.07 0.64 1.08
C PRO A 275 8.60 0.60 1.13
N SER A 276 9.15 0.64 2.33
CA SER A 276 10.58 0.38 2.49
C SER A 276 10.91 -1.07 2.15
N PHE A 277 12.12 -1.31 1.67
CA PHE A 277 12.63 -2.65 1.40
C PHE A 277 13.52 -3.14 2.54
N GLY A 278 13.48 -4.45 2.82
CA GLY A 278 14.37 -5.10 3.79
C GLY A 278 13.88 -5.08 5.24
N SER A 279 12.72 -4.50 5.53
CA SER A 279 12.14 -4.50 6.88
C SER A 279 11.31 -5.76 7.14
N LEU A 280 11.49 -6.35 8.31
CA LEU A 280 10.67 -7.45 8.85
C LEU A 280 9.74 -7.01 9.99
N SER A 281 9.59 -5.69 10.15
CA SER A 281 8.77 -5.06 11.19
C SER A 281 7.31 -5.54 11.12
N ALA A 282 6.65 -5.58 12.28
CA ALA A 282 5.20 -5.74 12.35
C ALA A 282 4.47 -4.48 11.84
N ILE A 283 5.13 -3.33 11.90
CA ILE A 283 4.56 -2.04 11.50
C ILE A 283 4.95 -1.75 10.05
N PRO A 284 3.99 -1.44 9.15
CA PRO A 284 4.30 -1.08 7.78
C PRO A 284 5.10 0.23 7.67
N ILE A 285 6.31 0.13 7.10
CA ILE A 285 7.27 1.25 7.06
C ILE A 285 7.29 1.90 5.67
N SER A 286 7.18 3.22 5.65
CA SER A 286 7.27 4.07 4.45
C SER A 286 8.71 4.36 4.06
N SER A 287 8.97 4.66 2.78
CA SER A 287 10.25 5.22 2.35
C SER A 287 10.34 6.69 2.75
N THR A 288 11.33 7.05 3.57
CA THR A 288 11.52 8.42 4.07
C THR A 288 12.27 9.32 3.08
N LEU A 289 13.11 8.74 2.22
CA LEU A 289 13.91 9.45 1.23
C LEU A 289 13.34 9.25 -0.18
N ARG A 290 13.26 10.32 -0.96
CA ARG A 290 12.84 10.26 -2.38
C ARG A 290 13.73 9.30 -3.20
N ARG A 291 15.02 9.23 -2.87
CA ARG A 291 15.98 8.33 -3.55
C ARG A 291 15.67 6.85 -3.29
N THR A 292 15.36 6.47 -2.04
CA THR A 292 15.03 5.09 -1.71
C THR A 292 13.69 4.69 -2.33
N ALA A 293 12.70 5.58 -2.30
CA ALA A 293 11.42 5.35 -2.98
C ALA A 293 11.60 5.12 -4.50
N ALA A 294 12.44 5.94 -5.16
CA ALA A 294 12.73 5.78 -6.58
C ALA A 294 13.46 4.46 -6.89
N LEU A 295 14.42 4.06 -6.05
CA LEU A 295 15.10 2.76 -6.19
C LEU A 295 14.11 1.59 -6.03
N THR A 296 13.21 1.63 -5.04
CA THR A 296 12.18 0.61 -4.86
C THR A 296 11.27 0.51 -6.08
N LEU A 297 10.78 1.63 -6.61
CA LEU A 297 9.98 1.64 -7.85
C LEU A 297 10.75 1.08 -9.05
N THR A 298 12.04 1.40 -9.14
CA THR A 298 12.88 0.94 -10.25
C THR A 298 13.12 -0.56 -10.17
N ALA A 299 13.54 -1.06 -9.01
CA ALA A 299 13.87 -2.46 -8.77
C ALA A 299 12.64 -3.38 -8.85
N PHE A 300 11.50 -2.94 -8.31
CA PHE A 300 10.33 -3.82 -8.15
C PHE A 300 9.18 -3.51 -9.12
N VAL A 301 9.28 -2.50 -9.99
CA VAL A 301 8.24 -2.20 -11.00
C VAL A 301 8.86 -2.02 -12.38
N LEU A 302 9.74 -1.04 -12.56
CA LEU A 302 10.23 -0.65 -13.89
C LEU A 302 11.16 -1.71 -14.53
N LEU A 303 12.18 -2.17 -13.79
CA LEU A 303 13.09 -3.19 -14.30
C LEU A 303 12.38 -4.51 -14.58
N PRO A 304 11.48 -5.02 -13.71
CA PRO A 304 10.71 -6.22 -14.02
C PRO A 304 9.85 -6.09 -15.28
N LEU A 305 9.18 -4.95 -15.49
CA LEU A 305 8.40 -4.70 -16.71
C LEU A 305 9.29 -4.73 -17.97
N ALA A 306 10.45 -4.08 -17.91
CA ALA A 306 11.41 -4.08 -19.02
C ALA A 306 11.95 -5.50 -19.28
N ALA A 307 12.28 -6.25 -18.23
CA ALA A 307 12.70 -7.64 -18.34
C ALA A 307 11.62 -8.52 -18.96
N GLN A 308 10.34 -8.31 -18.60
CA GLN A 308 9.24 -9.07 -19.20
C GLN A 308 9.09 -8.83 -20.70
N VAL A 309 9.19 -7.57 -21.14
CA VAL A 309 9.17 -7.25 -22.57
C VAL A 309 10.31 -7.97 -23.29
N HIS A 310 11.52 -7.94 -22.73
CA HIS A 310 12.68 -8.65 -23.28
C HIS A 310 12.45 -10.16 -23.35
N PHE A 311 11.94 -10.78 -22.29
CA PHE A 311 11.68 -12.22 -22.27
C PHE A 311 10.61 -12.65 -23.27
N ILE A 312 9.53 -11.87 -23.43
CA ILE A 312 8.50 -12.14 -24.44
C ILE A 312 9.09 -12.01 -25.85
N GLN A 313 9.91 -10.98 -26.11
CA GLN A 313 10.59 -10.82 -27.40
C GLN A 313 11.47 -12.02 -27.74
N LYS A 314 12.26 -12.50 -26.76
CA LYS A 314 13.06 -13.73 -26.91
C LYS A 314 12.19 -14.96 -27.14
N PHE A 315 11.11 -15.07 -26.37
CA PHE A 315 10.16 -16.16 -26.51
C PHE A 315 9.62 -16.27 -27.94
N GLU A 316 9.29 -15.14 -28.56
CA GLU A 316 8.72 -15.04 -29.89
C GLU A 316 9.74 -15.16 -31.04
N SER A 317 10.93 -14.59 -30.87
CA SER A 317 11.92 -14.48 -31.97
C SER A 317 12.90 -15.64 -32.08
N GLU A 318 13.27 -16.28 -30.96
CA GLU A 318 14.42 -17.20 -30.94
C GLU A 318 14.07 -18.67 -30.66
N GLY A 319 12.88 -18.94 -30.12
CA GLY A 319 12.42 -20.30 -29.88
C GLY A 319 11.62 -20.90 -31.04
N ALA A 320 11.52 -22.22 -31.04
CA ALA A 320 10.64 -22.96 -31.93
C ALA A 320 9.85 -24.02 -31.15
N VAL A 321 8.72 -24.42 -31.71
CA VAL A 321 7.87 -25.48 -31.14
C VAL A 321 8.13 -26.77 -31.92
N TYR A 322 8.57 -27.78 -31.20
CA TYR A 322 8.85 -29.12 -31.69
C TYR A 322 7.72 -30.06 -31.28
N ILE A 323 7.50 -31.09 -32.09
CA ILE A 323 6.54 -32.16 -31.82
C ILE A 323 7.21 -33.52 -31.88
N TYR A 324 6.63 -34.51 -31.20
CA TYR A 324 6.91 -35.91 -31.46
C TYR A 324 6.15 -36.36 -32.72
N PRO A 325 6.82 -36.71 -33.83
CA PRO A 325 6.16 -37.01 -35.10
C PRO A 325 5.13 -38.15 -34.99
N ASP A 326 5.49 -39.22 -34.27
CA ASP A 326 4.68 -40.42 -34.10
C ASP A 326 3.31 -40.14 -33.45
N THR A 327 3.26 -39.18 -32.51
CA THR A 327 2.03 -38.76 -31.83
C THR A 327 1.02 -38.18 -32.81
N PHE A 328 1.49 -37.52 -33.87
CA PHE A 328 0.67 -36.85 -34.86
C PHE A 328 0.56 -37.62 -36.19
N GLY A 329 1.19 -38.80 -36.30
CA GLY A 329 1.13 -39.63 -37.50
C GLY A 329 2.07 -39.18 -38.63
N TYR A 330 3.14 -38.47 -38.29
CA TYR A 330 4.19 -38.05 -39.22
C TYR A 330 5.44 -38.90 -39.03
N THR A 331 6.26 -39.03 -40.07
CA THR A 331 7.60 -39.62 -39.95
C THR A 331 8.67 -38.53 -39.87
N PRO A 332 9.82 -38.77 -39.21
CA PRO A 332 10.90 -37.77 -39.14
C PRO A 332 11.40 -37.30 -40.51
N SER A 333 11.32 -38.13 -41.55
CA SER A 333 11.69 -37.78 -42.93
C SER A 333 10.73 -36.79 -43.59
N GLU A 334 9.49 -36.68 -43.11
CA GLU A 334 8.51 -35.70 -43.62
C GLU A 334 8.70 -34.31 -42.98
N LEU A 335 9.52 -34.22 -41.94
CA LEU A 335 9.67 -33.04 -41.10
C LEU A 335 11.08 -32.46 -41.18
N SER A 336 11.25 -31.27 -40.62
CA SER A 336 12.52 -30.53 -40.65
C SER A 336 13.06 -30.32 -39.23
N GLY A 337 14.35 -29.96 -39.13
CA GLY A 337 14.97 -29.57 -37.85
C GLY A 337 14.88 -30.64 -36.76
N CYS A 338 14.83 -31.93 -37.14
CA CYS A 338 14.71 -33.02 -36.20
C CYS A 338 15.96 -33.16 -35.34
N SER A 339 15.76 -33.25 -34.03
CA SER A 339 16.79 -33.56 -33.04
C SER A 339 16.38 -34.79 -32.24
N ALA A 340 17.29 -35.75 -32.09
CA ALA A 340 17.04 -36.95 -31.29
C ALA A 340 17.44 -36.71 -29.83
N ILE A 341 16.46 -36.79 -28.91
CA ILE A 341 16.73 -36.84 -27.47
C ILE A 341 16.49 -38.28 -27.03
N LYS A 342 17.51 -38.97 -26.50
CA LYS A 342 17.40 -40.35 -26.00
C LYS A 342 16.68 -41.31 -26.99
N ASN A 343 17.02 -41.22 -28.28
CA ASN A 343 16.44 -42.01 -29.38
C ASN A 343 14.97 -41.71 -29.73
N VAL A 344 14.35 -40.66 -29.20
CA VAL A 344 13.04 -40.18 -29.63
C VAL A 344 13.21 -38.87 -30.43
N PRO A 345 12.77 -38.81 -31.71
CA PRO A 345 12.94 -37.62 -32.54
C PRO A 345 11.92 -36.54 -32.16
N LEU A 346 12.41 -35.33 -31.89
CA LEU A 346 11.62 -34.10 -31.80
C LEU A 346 11.87 -33.28 -33.06
N CYS A 347 10.81 -32.94 -33.80
CA CYS A 347 10.92 -32.30 -35.11
C CYS A 347 10.09 -31.02 -35.19
N LEU A 348 10.50 -30.12 -36.07
CA LEU A 348 9.72 -28.93 -36.42
C LEU A 348 8.62 -29.30 -37.41
N HIS A 349 7.43 -28.76 -37.16
CA HIS A 349 6.29 -28.84 -38.06
C HIS A 349 5.86 -27.43 -38.43
N SER A 350 5.53 -27.17 -39.70
CA SER A 350 5.20 -25.82 -40.20
C SER A 350 4.00 -25.18 -39.51
N SER A 351 3.04 -26.00 -39.04
CA SER A 351 1.89 -25.55 -38.25
C SER A 351 2.04 -25.68 -36.74
N ALA A 352 3.17 -26.19 -36.23
CA ALA A 352 3.45 -26.19 -34.80
C ALA A 352 3.88 -24.78 -34.38
N GLY A 353 2.92 -24.01 -33.87
CA GLY A 353 3.15 -22.64 -33.44
C GLY A 353 2.90 -22.46 -31.95
N ARG A 354 3.28 -21.29 -31.42
CA ARG A 354 2.95 -20.92 -30.03
C ARG A 354 1.45 -20.79 -29.80
N MET A 355 0.72 -20.39 -30.84
CA MET A 355 -0.73 -20.17 -30.83
C MET A 355 -1.47 -21.10 -31.80
N GLN A 356 -0.84 -22.19 -32.24
CA GLN A 356 -1.39 -23.08 -33.24
C GLN A 356 -1.05 -24.54 -32.95
N LEU A 357 -2.04 -25.42 -33.14
CA LEU A 357 -1.88 -26.87 -33.00
C LEU A 357 -1.62 -27.52 -34.36
N VAL A 358 -0.86 -28.60 -34.32
CA VAL A 358 -0.64 -29.46 -35.49
C VAL A 358 -1.89 -30.30 -35.75
N THR A 359 -2.30 -30.36 -37.01
CA THR A 359 -3.35 -31.28 -37.47
C THR A 359 -2.77 -32.69 -37.59
N PRO A 360 -3.28 -33.68 -36.84
CA PRO A 360 -2.83 -35.06 -36.95
C PRO A 360 -3.18 -35.69 -38.31
N LYS A 361 -2.37 -36.65 -38.76
CA LYS A 361 -2.61 -37.48 -39.96
C LYS A 361 -3.24 -38.83 -39.58
N GLY A 362 -4.10 -39.34 -40.49
CA GLY A 362 -4.73 -40.65 -40.36
C GLY A 362 -5.62 -40.77 -39.13
N ASP A 363 -5.61 -41.93 -38.47
CA ASP A 363 -6.44 -42.22 -37.29
C ASP A 363 -5.83 -41.69 -35.97
N ARG A 364 -4.74 -40.92 -36.04
CA ARG A 364 -4.09 -40.37 -34.85
C ARG A 364 -4.92 -39.24 -34.25
N LYS A 365 -5.07 -39.24 -32.93
CA LYS A 365 -5.78 -38.20 -32.18
C LYS A 365 -4.91 -36.95 -31.92
N GLY A 366 -3.61 -37.02 -32.19
CA GLY A 366 -2.63 -36.03 -31.74
C GLY A 366 -2.40 -36.08 -30.22
N GLY A 367 -1.74 -35.04 -29.70
CA GLY A 367 -1.52 -34.81 -28.27
C GLY A 367 -1.70 -33.34 -27.93
N TYR A 368 -1.94 -33.03 -26.65
CA TYR A 368 -2.07 -31.65 -26.16
C TYR A 368 -1.80 -31.54 -24.65
N PHE A 369 -2.56 -32.25 -23.81
CA PHE A 369 -2.33 -32.30 -22.35
C PHE A 369 -1.35 -33.43 -21.96
N ASP A 370 -0.33 -33.61 -22.77
CA ASP A 370 0.74 -34.58 -22.64
C ASP A 370 2.07 -33.90 -23.00
N ASN A 371 3.14 -34.67 -23.16
CA ASN A 371 4.43 -34.13 -23.60
C ASN A 371 4.52 -33.98 -25.13
N ALA A 372 3.41 -33.88 -25.87
CA ALA A 372 3.45 -33.89 -27.34
C ALA A 372 4.16 -32.68 -27.97
N TYR A 373 4.18 -31.55 -27.27
CA TYR A 373 4.78 -30.30 -27.72
C TYR A 373 5.93 -29.88 -26.80
N HIS A 374 6.99 -29.38 -27.42
CA HIS A 374 8.19 -28.94 -26.74
C HIS A 374 8.62 -27.57 -27.25
N TYR A 375 8.95 -26.64 -26.36
CA TYR A 375 9.50 -25.34 -26.71
C TYR A 375 11.01 -25.31 -26.45
N GLY A 376 11.79 -24.83 -27.40
CA GLY A 376 13.22 -24.66 -27.21
C GLY A 376 13.96 -24.31 -28.49
N ASN A 377 15.27 -24.58 -28.49
CA ASN A 377 16.11 -24.44 -29.68
C ASN A 377 17.19 -25.54 -29.64
N HIS A 378 17.03 -26.56 -30.48
CA HIS A 378 17.96 -27.67 -30.55
C HIS A 378 19.23 -27.36 -31.38
N GLY A 379 19.21 -26.30 -32.20
CA GLY A 379 20.37 -25.87 -32.98
C GLY A 379 21.34 -24.95 -32.23
N ALA A 380 21.01 -24.56 -30.98
CA ALA A 380 21.83 -23.65 -30.18
C ALA A 380 22.85 -24.38 -29.28
N GLU A 381 23.90 -23.67 -28.87
CA GLU A 381 24.85 -24.13 -27.86
C GLU A 381 24.12 -24.41 -26.53
N ASN A 382 24.32 -25.58 -25.93
CA ASN A 382 23.52 -26.10 -24.81
C ASN A 382 22.00 -26.21 -25.13
N GLY A 383 21.70 -26.53 -26.39
CA GLY A 383 20.34 -26.72 -26.91
C GLY A 383 19.53 -27.72 -26.10
N GLY A 384 18.24 -27.46 -26.02
CA GLY A 384 17.32 -28.19 -25.16
C GLY A 384 15.90 -27.69 -25.36
N SER A 385 14.95 -28.40 -24.78
CA SER A 385 13.54 -28.04 -24.84
C SER A 385 12.81 -28.43 -23.57
N VAL A 386 11.67 -27.79 -23.34
CA VAL A 386 10.77 -28.04 -22.22
C VAL A 386 9.39 -28.35 -22.76
N THR A 387 8.60 -29.15 -22.03
CA THR A 387 7.19 -29.36 -22.36
C THR A 387 6.49 -28.01 -22.44
N PHE A 388 5.70 -27.82 -23.49
CA PHE A 388 5.05 -26.57 -23.79
C PHE A 388 3.61 -26.83 -24.23
N PHE A 389 2.67 -26.02 -23.79
CA PHE A 389 1.26 -26.14 -24.15
C PHE A 389 0.86 -24.98 -25.07
N PRO A 390 0.89 -25.15 -26.40
CA PRO A 390 0.51 -24.10 -27.34
C PRO A 390 -0.88 -23.54 -27.01
N ILE A 391 -1.12 -22.27 -27.33
CA ILE A 391 -2.36 -21.54 -27.03
C ILE A 391 -2.54 -21.30 -25.52
N LEU A 392 -2.76 -22.35 -24.71
CA LEU A 392 -3.09 -22.19 -23.29
C LEU A 392 -1.98 -21.49 -22.50
N GLN A 393 -0.73 -21.96 -22.62
CA GLN A 393 0.38 -21.41 -21.84
C GLN A 393 0.69 -19.97 -22.22
N PRO A 394 0.81 -19.59 -23.52
CA PRO A 394 0.94 -18.18 -23.89
C PRO A 394 -0.25 -17.31 -23.49
N LEU A 395 -1.49 -17.80 -23.59
CA LEU A 395 -2.66 -17.03 -23.15
C LEU A 395 -2.61 -16.71 -21.66
N VAL A 396 -2.23 -17.68 -20.82
CA VAL A 396 -2.06 -17.45 -19.37
C VAL A 396 -0.96 -16.42 -19.12
N ILE A 397 0.19 -16.56 -19.78
CA ILE A 397 1.33 -15.65 -19.62
C ILE A 397 0.98 -14.23 -20.06
N TYR A 398 0.37 -14.06 -21.23
CA TYR A 398 -0.05 -12.76 -21.76
C TYR A 398 -1.15 -12.13 -20.92
N GLY A 399 -2.14 -12.92 -20.48
CA GLY A 399 -3.20 -12.46 -19.59
C GLY A 399 -2.66 -11.94 -18.25
N LEU A 400 -1.78 -12.71 -17.60
CA LEU A 400 -1.16 -12.29 -16.34
C LEU A 400 -0.21 -11.10 -16.53
N SER A 401 0.53 -11.04 -17.63
CA SER A 401 1.39 -9.88 -17.95
C SER A 401 0.58 -8.60 -18.18
N ALA A 402 -0.57 -8.72 -18.87
CA ALA A 402 -1.50 -7.61 -19.06
C ALA A 402 -2.10 -7.14 -17.72
N LEU A 403 -2.47 -8.07 -16.84
CA LEU A 403 -2.90 -7.74 -15.48
C LEU A 403 -1.80 -6.99 -14.70
N SER A 404 -0.54 -7.43 -14.80
CA SER A 404 0.59 -6.72 -14.19
C SER A 404 0.74 -5.29 -14.74
N LEU A 405 0.55 -5.06 -16.04
CA LEU A 405 0.58 -3.72 -16.62
C LEU A 405 -0.54 -2.82 -16.06
N VAL A 406 -1.76 -3.34 -15.92
CA VAL A 406 -2.88 -2.62 -15.31
C VAL A 406 -2.57 -2.28 -13.85
N LEU A 407 -2.09 -3.26 -13.07
CA LEU A 407 -1.71 -3.05 -11.67
C LEU A 407 -0.57 -2.04 -11.52
N ALA A 408 0.43 -2.08 -12.40
CA ALA A 408 1.52 -1.11 -12.42
C ALA A 408 1.01 0.31 -12.73
N GLY A 409 0.10 0.46 -13.70
CA GLY A 409 -0.53 1.75 -14.00
C GLY A 409 -1.32 2.30 -12.81
N MET A 410 -2.15 1.46 -12.17
CA MET A 410 -2.90 1.82 -10.96
C MET A 410 -1.98 2.18 -9.80
N LEU A 411 -0.87 1.45 -9.64
CA LEU A 411 0.15 1.68 -8.62
C LEU A 411 0.84 3.02 -8.84
N LEU A 412 1.35 3.28 -10.04
CA LEU A 412 2.04 4.53 -10.37
C LEU A 412 1.08 5.71 -10.19
N PHE A 413 -0.18 5.58 -10.61
CA PHE A 413 -1.21 6.58 -10.34
C PHE A 413 -1.42 6.80 -8.83
N SER A 414 -1.50 5.73 -8.03
CA SER A 414 -1.65 5.83 -6.57
C SER A 414 -0.45 6.53 -5.90
N VAL A 415 0.78 6.23 -6.37
CA VAL A 415 2.01 6.83 -5.85
C VAL A 415 2.11 8.32 -6.21
N PHE A 416 1.81 8.69 -7.46
CA PHE A 416 2.08 10.03 -7.99
C PHE A 416 0.86 10.95 -8.09
N SER A 417 -0.36 10.45 -7.85
CA SER A 417 -1.55 11.32 -7.78
C SER A 417 -1.34 12.41 -6.72
N ALA A 418 -1.80 13.63 -6.99
CA ALA A 418 -1.75 14.69 -6.00
C ALA A 418 -2.41 14.22 -4.69
N SER A 419 -1.78 14.50 -3.55
CA SER A 419 -2.44 14.32 -2.26
C SER A 419 -3.73 15.13 -2.30
N ARG A 420 -4.88 14.48 -2.14
CA ARG A 420 -6.17 15.19 -2.05
C ARG A 420 -6.31 16.02 -0.77
N ALA A 421 -5.27 16.09 0.06
CA ALA A 421 -5.10 17.11 1.08
C ALA A 421 -4.73 18.41 0.37
N GLY A 422 -5.72 19.28 0.20
CA GLY A 422 -5.67 20.42 -0.69
C GLY A 422 -4.56 21.41 -0.36
N VAL A 423 -3.87 21.83 -1.42
CA VAL A 423 -3.24 23.15 -1.66
C VAL A 423 -3.29 23.33 -3.20
N PRO A 424 -3.58 24.55 -3.72
CA PRO A 424 -4.04 24.83 -5.09
C PRO A 424 -3.19 24.31 -6.25
#